data_AF-A0A1K1SLJ1-F1
#
_entry.id   AF-A0A1K1SLJ1-F1
#
_cell.length_a   1.000
_cell.length_b   1.000
_cell.length_c   1.000
_cell.angle_alpha   90.00
_cell.angle_beta   90.00
_cell.angle_gamma   90.00
#
_symmetry.space_group_name_H-M   'P 1'
#
loop_
_entity.id
_entity.type
_entity.pdbx_description
1 polymer ?
#
loop_
_entity_poly.entity_id
_entity_poly.type
_entity_poly.pdbx_seq_one_letter_code
_entity_poly.pdbx_strand_id
1 'polypeptide(L)' 'MIFTVAQVQSPSEVIFDPDCAELSILFSNAHRASAGRQMLVRFDRQALRELVSEIRRLEALSNRPLDRLFSDLESGMT' A
#
# COMPACT_ATOMS: atom_id res chain seq x y z
N MET A 1 3.61 0.51 23.66
CA MET A 1 2.57 0.90 22.69
C MET A 1 2.57 -0.16 21.60
N ILE A 2 1.55 -1.02 21.54
CA ILE A 2 1.45 -2.07 20.53
C ILE A 2 0.70 -1.46 19.36
N PHE A 3 1.37 -1.25 18.23
CA PHE A 3 0.68 -0.95 16.97
C PHE A 3 0.04 -2.26 16.50
N THR A 4 -1.21 -2.51 16.90
CA THR A 4 -2.01 -3.54 16.23
C THR A 4 -2.18 -3.09 14.77
N VAL A 5 -1.41 -3.70 13.88
CA VAL A 5 -1.53 -3.49 12.44
C VAL A 5 -2.92 -3.99 12.06
N ALA A 6 -3.83 -3.07 11.74
CA ALA A 6 -5.05 -3.43 11.06
C ALA A 6 -4.64 -3.89 9.66
N GLN A 7 -4.60 -5.20 9.45
CA GLN A 7 -4.35 -5.75 8.12
C GLN A 7 -5.59 -5.42 7.28
N VAL A 8 -5.51 -4.34 6.50
CA VAL A 8 -6.57 -3.98 5.56
C VAL A 8 -6.33 -4.76 4.28
N GLN A 9 -7.28 -5.62 3.92
CA GLN A 9 -7.08 -6.62 2.88
C GLN A 9 -6.82 -6.01 1.50
N SER A 10 -7.48 -4.89 1.17
CA SER A 10 -7.24 -4.14 -0.06
C SER A 10 -7.63 -2.66 0.12
N PRO A 11 -6.94 -1.72 -0.57
CA PRO A 11 -7.46 -0.37 -0.69
C PRO A 11 -8.81 -0.40 -1.41
N SER A 12 -9.74 0.41 -0.93
CA SER A 12 -11.03 0.64 -1.57
C SER A 12 -10.90 1.56 -2.78
N GLU A 13 -9.99 2.53 -2.71
CA GLU A 13 -9.73 3.47 -3.80
C GLU A 13 -8.28 3.94 -3.77
N VAL A 14 -7.72 4.20 -4.96
CA VAL A 14 -6.39 4.79 -5.15
C VAL A 14 -6.54 5.95 -6.12
N ILE A 15 -6.26 7.16 -5.66
CA ILE A 15 -6.45 8.41 -6.40
C ILE A 15 -5.10 9.11 -6.53
N PHE A 16 -4.73 9.50 -7.75
CA PHE A 16 -3.57 10.34 -7.99
C PHE A 16 -4.02 11.71 -8.48
N ASP A 17 -3.63 12.76 -7.76
CA ASP A 17 -3.80 14.15 -8.18
C ASP A 17 -2.51 14.61 -8.88
N PRO A 18 -2.53 14.86 -10.21
CA PRO A 18 -1.36 15.27 -10.96
C PRO A 18 -0.95 16.72 -10.69
N ASP A 19 -1.88 17.59 -10.30
CA ASP A 19 -1.61 19.02 -10.09
C ASP A 19 -0.83 19.22 -8.78
N CYS A 20 -1.19 18.45 -7.75
CA CYS A 20 -0.51 18.46 -6.45
C CYS A 20 0.58 17.39 -6.32
N ALA A 21 0.72 16.49 -7.30
CA ALA A 21 1.58 15.31 -7.26
C ALA A 21 1.40 14.51 -5.95
N GLU A 22 0.14 14.21 -5.62
CA GLU A 22 -0.24 13.51 -4.40
C GLU A 22 -0.96 12.20 -4.73
N LEU A 23 -0.60 11.12 -4.03
CA LEU A 23 -1.30 9.85 -4.08
C LEU A 23 -2.10 9.65 -2.79
N SER A 24 -3.39 9.40 -2.94
CA SER A 24 -4.33 9.13 -1.87
C SER A 24 -4.81 7.69 -1.95
N ILE A 25 -4.70 6.95 -0.85
CA ILE A 25 -5.15 5.56 -0.72
C ILE A 25 -6.23 5.49 0.35
N LEU A 26 -7.45 5.14 -0.07
CA LEU A 26 -8.62 5.04 0.80
C LEU A 26 -8.85 3.59 1.20
N PHE A 27 -9.11 3.36 2.48
CA PHE A 27 -9.49 2.07 3.04
C PHE A 27 -10.83 2.18 3.74
N SER A 28 -11.83 1.42 3.29
CA SER A 28 -13.17 1.37 3.89
C SER A 28 -13.40 0.04 4.60
N ASN A 29 -13.85 0.09 5.86
CA ASN A 29 -14.25 -1.12 6.59
C ASN A 29 -15.73 -1.44 6.32
N ALA A 30 -15.98 -2.46 5.49
CA ALA A 30 -17.34 -2.89 5.13
C ALA A 30 -18.07 -3.71 6.21
N HIS A 31 -17.37 -4.17 7.26
CA HIS A 31 -17.90 -5.18 8.20
C HIS A 31 -18.50 -4.61 9.50
N ARG A 32 -18.56 -3.29 9.70
CA ARG A 32 -19.21 -2.71 10.88
C ARG A 32 -20.49 -1.96 10.51
N ALA A 33 -21.59 -2.35 11.16
CA ALA A 33 -22.88 -1.68 11.14
C ALA A 33 -22.84 -0.22 11.65
N SER A 34 -21.75 0.20 12.30
CA SER A 34 -21.43 1.62 12.50
C SER A 34 -20.68 2.14 11.27
N ALA A 35 -21.44 2.68 10.33
CA ALA A 35 -21.02 3.47 9.16
C ALA A 35 -19.50 3.75 9.02
N GLY A 36 -18.90 3.17 7.99
CA GLY A 36 -18.03 3.94 7.09
C GLY A 36 -16.78 4.58 7.69
N ARG A 37 -16.13 3.98 8.70
CA ARG A 37 -14.79 4.44 9.08
C ARG A 37 -13.84 4.24 7.90
N GLN A 38 -13.45 5.36 7.33
CA GLN A 38 -12.49 5.47 6.26
C GLN A 38 -11.13 5.84 6.85
N MET A 39 -10.09 5.17 6.39
CA MET A 39 -8.71 5.58 6.61
C MET A 39 -8.17 6.07 5.28
N LEU A 40 -7.73 7.33 5.24
CA LEU A 40 -7.07 7.92 4.10
C LEU A 40 -5.58 8.03 4.39
N VAL A 41 -4.77 7.39 3.56
CA VAL A 41 -3.30 7.51 3.57
C VAL A 41 -2.92 8.42 2.41
N ARG A 42 -2.16 9.48 2.68
CA ARG A 42 -1.74 10.46 1.67
C ARG A 42 -0.22 10.42 1.54
N PHE A 43 0.26 10.33 0.31
CA PHE A 43 1.66 10.43 -0.04
C PHE A 43 1.84 11.69 -0.86
N ASP A 44 2.45 12.70 -0.25
CA ASP A 44 2.88 13.88 -0.98
C ASP A 44 4.03 13.55 -1.94
N ARG A 45 4.43 14.54 -2.74
CA ARG A 45 5.52 14.39 -3.71
C ARG A 45 6.83 13.88 -3.10
N GLN A 46 7.16 14.27 -1.88
CA GLN A 46 8.40 13.85 -1.22
C GLN A 46 8.31 12.38 -0.82
N ALA A 47 7.22 12.00 -0.17
CA ALA A 47 6.95 10.62 0.23
C ALA A 47 6.88 9.68 -0.99
N LEU A 48 6.28 10.12 -2.09
CA LEU A 48 6.26 9.39 -3.36
C LEU A 48 7.66 9.16 -3.92
N ARG A 49 8.51 10.19 -3.87
CA ARG A 49 9.90 10.06 -4.33
C ARG A 49 10.67 9.04 -3.49
N GLU A 50 10.49 9.08 -2.17
CA GLU A 50 11.14 8.14 -1.25
C GLU A 50 10.65 6.70 -1.50
N LEU A 51 9.33 6.52 -1.66
CA LEU A 51 8.73 5.23 -1.97
C LEU A 51 9.28 4.64 -3.28
N VAL A 52 9.29 5.42 -4.36
CA VAL A 52 9.84 4.98 -5.66
C VAL A 52 11.33 4.66 -5.55
N SER A 53 12.09 5.45 -4.79
CA SER A 53 13.53 5.20 -4.60
C SER A 53 13.77 3.89 -3.88
N GLU A 54 12.96 3.59 -2.85
CA GLU A 54 13.07 2.35 -2.09
C GLU A 54 12.65 1.13 -2.92
N ILE A 55 11.58 1.23 -3.71
CA ILE A 55 11.17 0.17 -4.65
C ILE A 55 12.33 -0.15 -5.60
N ARG A 56 12.91 0.87 -6.25
CA ARG A 56 14.06 0.69 -7.16
C ARG A 56 15.26 0.08 -6.45
N ARG A 57 15.55 0.51 -5.22
CA ARG A 57 16.62 -0.05 -4.40
C ARG A 57 16.41 -1.55 -4.18
N LEU A 58 15.18 -1.95 -3.85
CA LEU A 58 14.81 -3.34 -3.62
C LEU A 58 14.86 -4.17 -4.90
N GLU A 59 14.41 -3.64 -6.04
CA GLU A 59 14.52 -4.30 -7.36
C GLU A 59 15.96 -4.55 -7.78
N ALA A 60 16.88 -3.63 -7.44
CA ALA A 60 18.30 -3.73 -7.79
C ALA A 60 19.08 -4.75 -6.94
N LEU A 61 18.51 -5.26 -5.85
CA LEU A 61 19.19 -6.25 -5.01
C LEU A 61 19.26 -7.61 -5.73
N SER A 62 20.42 -8.27 -5.67
CA SER A 62 20.69 -9.54 -6.36
C SER A 62 19.75 -10.68 -5.97
N ASN A 63 19.20 -10.63 -4.75
CA ASN A 63 18.25 -11.61 -4.25
C ASN A 63 16.79 -11.35 -4.67
N ARG A 64 16.51 -10.27 -5.39
CA ARG A 64 15.19 -9.86 -5.90
C ARG A 64 14.06 -10.06 -4.85
N PRO A 65 14.12 -9.34 -3.73
CA PRO A 65 13.22 -9.54 -2.61
C PRO A 65 11.75 -9.27 -2.97
N LEU A 66 11.48 -8.36 -3.90
CA LEU A 66 10.11 -8.09 -4.37
C LEU A 66 9.54 -9.27 -5.16
N ASP A 67 10.30 -9.86 -6.08
CA ASP A 67 9.87 -11.06 -6.82
C ASP A 67 9.45 -12.18 -5.86
N ARG A 68 10.26 -12.40 -4.81
CA ARG A 68 9.96 -13.41 -3.78
C ARG A 68 8.69 -13.10 -2.99
N LEU A 69 8.46 -11.82 -2.66
CA LEU A 69 7.28 -11.36 -1.92
C LEU A 69 5.97 -11.74 -2.64
N PHE A 70 5.99 -11.75 -3.98
CA PHE A 70 4.83 -12.08 -4.80
C PHE A 70 4.79 -13.55 -5.26
N SER A 71 5.93 -14.26 -5.22
CA SER A 71 6.01 -15.69 -5.58
C SER A 71 5.24 -16.59 -4.61
N ASP A 72 5.21 -16.23 -3.32
CA ASP A 72 4.50 -16.99 -2.28
C ASP A 72 2.96 -16.85 -2.39
N LEU A 73 2.46 -15.81 -3.08
CA LEU A 73 1.03 -15.60 -3.33
C LEU A 73 0.49 -16.52 -4.44
N GLU A 74 1.31 -16.90 -5.42
CA GLU A 74 0.90 -17.75 -6.54
C GLU A 74 0.96 -19.26 -6.21
N SER A 75 1.76 -19.64 -5.21
CA SER A 75 1.95 -21.04 -4.80
C SER A 75 0.88 -21.57 -3.83
N GLY A 76 -0.07 -20.73 -3.40
CA GLY A 76 -1.19 -21.08 -2.52
C GLY A 76 -2.53 -21.36 -3.24
N MET A 77 -2.55 -21.36 -4.58
CA MET A 77 -3.76 -21.51 -5.42
C MET A 77 -3.81 -22.82 -6.24
N THR A 78 -3.25 -23.92 -5.73
CA THR A 78 -3.47 -25.28 -6.28
C THR A 78 -4.18 -26.18 -5.31
#